data_AF-A0A844D9M9-F1
#
_entry.id   AF-A0A844D9M9-F1
#
_cell.length_a   1.000
_cell.length_b   1.000
_cell.length_c   1.000
_cell.angle_alpha   90.00
_cell.angle_beta   90.00
_cell.angle_gamma   90.00
#
_symmetry.space_group_name_H-M   'P 1'
#
loop_
_entity.id
_entity.type
_entity.pdbx_description
1 polymer ?
#
loop_
_entity_poly.entity_id
_entity_poly.type
_entity_poly.pdbx_seq_one_letter_code
_entity_poly.pdbx_strand_id
1 'polypeptide(L)'
;MTTTMMKIAAASAVMMIAAGCSTMGGAGKDEPAPPANPNFAAEMNKFNAQFPNDKATKYEEISLNYNNAQKLDERGNCHDLSKHPVVIILTLDAAGKVTRSTTDVEGKKADCFRQAYASAQLPPPPFAPYQKPIRLR
;
A
#
# COMPACT_ATOMS: atom_id res chain seq x y z
N MET A 1 26.01 1.54 -77.61
CA MET A 1 26.99 0.66 -76.94
C MET A 1 27.35 1.29 -75.60
N THR A 2 27.39 0.47 -74.56
CA THR A 2 28.07 0.66 -73.25
C THR A 2 27.61 1.83 -72.35
N THR A 3 26.66 1.61 -71.43
CA THR A 3 26.83 1.20 -70.00
C THR A 3 27.73 2.14 -69.18
N THR A 4 27.20 2.73 -68.10
CA THR A 4 27.78 2.61 -66.74
C THR A 4 26.74 3.04 -65.71
N MET A 5 26.40 2.10 -64.83
CA MET A 5 25.59 2.25 -63.63
C MET A 5 26.30 3.17 -62.61
N MET A 6 25.57 4.09 -61.97
CA MET A 6 26.00 4.68 -60.71
C MET A 6 25.03 4.28 -59.59
N LYS A 7 25.61 3.51 -58.66
CA LYS A 7 25.09 3.14 -57.34
C LYS A 7 25.18 4.35 -56.42
N ILE A 8 24.09 4.75 -55.77
CA ILE A 8 24.09 5.44 -54.46
C ILE A 8 22.84 4.93 -53.74
N ALA A 9 22.95 3.83 -53.00
CA ALA A 9 23.24 3.78 -51.56
C ALA A 9 22.10 4.38 -50.73
N ALA A 10 21.39 3.47 -50.05
CA ALA A 10 20.30 3.72 -49.13
C ALA A 10 20.71 4.65 -47.98
N ALA A 11 20.07 5.81 -47.91
CA ALA A 11 19.78 6.53 -46.68
C ALA A 11 18.28 6.28 -46.43
N SER A 12 17.81 5.82 -45.27
CA SER A 12 18.17 6.26 -43.94
C SER A 12 17.88 5.14 -42.95
N ALA A 13 18.84 4.85 -42.07
CA ALA A 13 18.59 4.07 -40.87
C ALA A 13 17.60 4.85 -39.99
N VAL A 14 16.38 4.33 -39.85
CA VAL A 14 15.47 4.73 -38.78
C VAL A 14 16.05 4.17 -37.50
N MET A 15 16.92 4.94 -36.83
CA MET A 15 17.30 4.65 -35.46
C MET A 15 16.06 4.82 -34.58
N MET A 16 15.54 3.67 -34.16
CA MET A 16 14.64 3.54 -33.02
C MET A 16 15.32 4.17 -31.79
N ILE A 17 14.89 5.37 -31.41
CA ILE A 17 15.12 5.87 -30.05
C ILE A 17 13.90 5.46 -29.24
N ALA A 18 13.97 4.23 -28.72
CA ALA A 18 13.23 3.84 -27.53
C ALA A 18 14.02 4.34 -26.32
N ALA A 19 13.60 5.45 -25.72
CA ALA A 19 13.80 5.76 -24.30
C ALA A 19 13.23 7.15 -24.00
N GLY A 20 12.31 7.20 -23.04
CA GLY A 20 11.85 8.44 -22.44
C GLY A 20 10.36 8.69 -22.65
N CYS A 21 9.51 7.85 -22.05
CA CYS A 21 8.19 8.29 -21.65
C CYS A 21 8.35 9.41 -20.60
N SER A 22 8.63 10.62 -21.07
CA SER A 22 8.43 11.85 -20.31
C SER A 22 6.92 12.08 -20.22
N THR A 23 6.24 11.33 -19.35
CA THR A 23 4.86 11.65 -19.00
C THR A 23 4.89 12.85 -18.05
N MET A 24 4.79 14.02 -18.68
CA MET A 24 4.33 15.26 -18.09
C MET A 24 3.04 15.01 -17.30
N GLY A 25 2.95 15.69 -16.15
CA GLY A 25 1.85 15.59 -15.22
C GLY A 25 0.47 15.62 -15.86
N GLY A 26 -0.31 14.61 -15.50
CA GLY A 26 -1.76 14.63 -15.51
C GLY A 26 -2.19 13.71 -14.38
N ALA A 27 -2.98 14.21 -13.44
CA ALA A 27 -3.75 13.37 -12.54
C ALA A 27 -4.73 12.57 -13.42
N GLY A 28 -4.24 11.45 -13.96
CA GLY A 28 -4.97 10.60 -14.87
C GLY A 28 -6.07 9.88 -14.11
N LYS A 29 -7.26 9.82 -14.73
CA LYS A 29 -8.39 8.97 -14.32
C LYS A 29 -7.99 7.49 -14.14
N ASP A 30 -6.80 7.11 -14.63
CA ASP A 30 -6.26 5.75 -14.67
C ASP A 30 -4.93 5.61 -13.91
N GLU A 31 -4.88 5.98 -12.62
CA GLU A 31 -3.81 5.49 -11.73
C GLU A 31 -3.75 3.95 -11.75
N PRO A 32 -2.61 3.33 -12.12
CA PRO A 32 -2.46 1.86 -12.14
C PRO A 32 -2.60 1.28 -10.73
N ALA A 33 -3.07 0.03 -10.64
CA ALA A 33 -3.20 -0.65 -9.35
C ALA A 33 -1.81 -0.83 -8.70
N PRO A 34 -1.67 -0.56 -7.40
CA PRO A 34 -0.42 -0.80 -6.69
C PRO A 34 -0.12 -2.31 -6.63
N PRO A 35 1.17 -2.70 -6.60
CA PRO A 35 1.55 -4.10 -6.50
C PRO A 35 1.13 -4.69 -5.15
N ALA A 36 0.60 -5.91 -5.17
CA ALA A 36 0.18 -6.63 -3.97
C ALA A 36 1.38 -7.05 -3.11
N ASN A 37 1.20 -7.05 -1.79
CA ASN A 37 2.17 -7.52 -0.82
C ASN A 37 2.00 -9.03 -0.58
N PRO A 38 2.97 -9.88 -0.95
CA PRO A 38 2.85 -11.33 -0.80
C PRO A 38 2.77 -11.80 0.67
N ASN A 39 3.20 -10.97 1.62
CA ASN A 39 3.17 -11.30 3.05
C ASN A 39 1.82 -11.03 3.71
N PHE A 40 0.93 -10.28 3.06
CA PHE A 40 -0.31 -9.81 3.67
C PHE A 40 -1.24 -10.96 4.07
N ALA A 41 -1.37 -11.97 3.22
CA ALA A 41 -2.23 -13.13 3.47
C ALA A 41 -1.83 -13.88 4.75
N ALA A 42 -0.53 -14.00 5.02
CA ALA A 42 -0.03 -14.66 6.23
C ALA A 42 -0.41 -13.90 7.51
N GLU A 43 -0.37 -12.56 7.49
CA GLU A 43 -0.80 -11.74 8.62
C GLU A 43 -2.32 -11.75 8.79
N MET A 44 -3.08 -11.75 7.69
CA MET A 44 -4.54 -11.85 7.76
C MET A 44 -4.99 -13.19 8.33
N ASN A 45 -4.27 -14.29 8.03
CA ASN A 45 -4.55 -15.59 8.62
C ASN A 45 -4.33 -15.59 10.15
N LYS A 46 -3.33 -14.86 10.64
CA LYS A 46 -3.14 -14.68 12.09
C LYS A 46 -4.30 -13.89 12.71
N PHE A 47 -4.84 -12.88 12.02
CA PHE A 47 -6.05 -12.19 12.45
C PHE A 47 -7.26 -13.13 12.53
N ASN A 48 -7.51 -13.89 11.46
CA ASN A 48 -8.63 -14.82 11.41
C ASN A 48 -8.56 -15.89 12.50
N ALA A 49 -7.35 -16.36 12.83
CA ALA A 49 -7.12 -17.33 13.90
C ALA A 49 -7.43 -16.81 15.32
N GLN A 50 -7.65 -15.50 15.48
CA GLN A 50 -8.10 -14.92 16.75
C GLN A 50 -9.58 -15.22 17.03
N PHE A 51 -10.31 -15.74 16.05
CA PHE A 51 -11.76 -16.00 16.14
C PHE A 51 -12.08 -17.50 15.97
N PRO A 52 -13.18 -17.99 16.56
CA PRO A 52 -14.13 -17.25 17.41
C PRO A 52 -13.56 -16.95 18.81
N ASN A 53 -13.72 -15.71 19.29
CA ASN A 53 -13.32 -15.28 20.62
C ASN A 53 -14.05 -13.99 21.01
N ASP A 54 -14.93 -14.04 22.01
CA ASP A 54 -15.76 -12.89 22.41
C ASP A 54 -14.94 -11.68 22.86
N LYS A 55 -13.77 -11.92 23.47
CA LYS A 55 -12.88 -10.83 23.87
C LYS A 55 -12.27 -10.14 22.65
N ALA A 56 -11.90 -10.90 21.61
CA ALA A 56 -11.41 -10.35 20.36
C ALA A 56 -12.53 -9.57 19.64
N THR A 57 -13.74 -10.12 19.56
CA THR A 57 -14.91 -9.44 18.97
C THR A 57 -15.18 -8.10 19.63
N LYS A 58 -15.24 -8.06 20.97
CA LYS A 58 -15.43 -6.81 21.72
C LYS A 58 -14.28 -5.83 21.50
N TYR A 59 -13.06 -6.33 21.38
CA TYR A 59 -11.90 -5.49 21.17
C TYR A 59 -11.87 -4.87 19.77
N GLU A 60 -12.45 -5.49 18.75
CA GLU A 60 -12.57 -4.90 17.41
C GLU A 60 -13.38 -3.59 17.44
N GLU A 61 -14.47 -3.55 18.21
CA GLU A 61 -15.28 -2.35 18.40
C GLU A 61 -14.52 -1.26 19.18
N ILE A 62 -13.87 -1.63 20.28
CA ILE A 62 -13.09 -0.71 21.13
C ILE A 62 -11.96 -0.05 20.32
N SER A 63 -11.19 -0.87 19.62
CA SER A 63 -10.03 -0.41 18.83
C SER A 63 -10.46 0.47 17.66
N LEU A 64 -11.58 0.16 17.00
CA LEU A 64 -12.13 0.98 15.92
C LEU A 64 -12.61 2.35 16.42
N ASN A 65 -13.35 2.38 17.52
CA ASN A 65 -13.83 3.63 18.12
C ASN A 65 -12.65 4.52 18.54
N TYR A 66 -11.62 3.93 19.13
CA TYR A 66 -10.40 4.66 19.47
C TYR A 66 -9.69 5.22 18.24
N ASN A 67 -9.52 4.41 17.17
CA ASN A 67 -8.90 4.86 15.93
C ASN A 67 -9.59 6.12 15.38
N ASN A 68 -10.92 6.10 15.33
CA ASN A 68 -11.73 7.19 14.82
C ASN A 68 -11.69 8.42 15.74
N ALA A 69 -11.77 8.21 17.06
CA ALA A 69 -11.69 9.30 18.04
C ALA A 69 -10.32 10.01 18.02
N GLN A 70 -9.24 9.26 17.77
CA GLN A 70 -7.88 9.79 17.67
C GLN A 70 -7.49 10.20 16.24
N LYS A 71 -8.39 10.01 15.26
CA LYS A 71 -8.15 10.32 13.83
C LYS A 71 -6.82 9.77 13.35
N LEU A 72 -6.50 8.53 13.71
CA LEU A 72 -5.18 7.94 13.44
C LEU A 72 -4.92 7.79 11.93
N ASP A 73 -5.97 7.56 11.16
CA ASP A 73 -5.95 7.47 9.70
C ASP A 73 -5.75 8.84 9.02
N GLU A 74 -6.18 9.93 9.65
CA GLU A 74 -5.96 11.29 9.12
C GLU A 74 -4.51 11.78 9.30
N ARG A 75 -3.70 11.10 10.12
CA ARG A 75 -2.30 11.50 10.37
C ARG A 75 -1.47 11.44 9.09
N GLY A 76 -0.76 12.51 8.79
CA GLY A 76 0.15 12.57 7.64
C GLY A 76 -0.54 12.77 6.29
N ASN A 77 -1.86 12.98 6.24
CA ASN A 77 -2.64 13.22 5.02
C ASN A 77 -2.42 12.15 3.93
N CYS A 78 -2.30 10.88 4.35
CA CYS A 78 -1.97 9.78 3.43
C CYS A 78 -3.09 9.48 2.40
N HIS A 79 -4.34 9.84 2.71
CA HIS A 79 -5.50 9.56 1.87
C HIS A 79 -5.37 10.12 0.44
N ASP A 80 -4.74 11.28 0.28
CA ASP A 80 -4.64 12.00 -1.00
C ASP A 80 -3.50 11.48 -1.90
N LEU A 81 -2.68 10.54 -1.42
CA LEU A 81 -1.50 10.04 -2.14
C LEU A 81 -1.83 9.05 -3.27
N SER A 82 -3.00 8.41 -3.22
CA SER A 82 -3.47 7.43 -4.21
C SER A 82 -4.98 7.24 -4.09
N LYS A 83 -5.66 6.99 -5.22
CA LYS A 83 -7.09 6.65 -5.25
C LYS A 83 -7.39 5.24 -4.76
N HIS A 84 -6.37 4.37 -4.73
CA HIS A 84 -6.53 2.98 -4.32
C HIS A 84 -6.56 2.88 -2.80
N PRO A 85 -7.47 2.07 -2.23
CA PRO A 85 -7.51 1.84 -0.80
C PRO A 85 -6.29 1.03 -0.35
N VAL A 86 -5.96 1.12 0.94
CA VAL A 86 -4.95 0.29 1.58
C VAL A 86 -5.59 -0.40 2.77
N VAL A 87 -5.36 -1.71 2.92
CA VAL A 87 -5.65 -2.41 4.17
C VAL A 87 -4.34 -2.59 4.91
N ILE A 88 -4.25 -2.04 6.12
CA ILE A 88 -3.11 -2.23 7.02
C ILE A 88 -3.49 -3.23 8.10
N ILE A 89 -2.59 -4.16 8.41
CA ILE A 89 -2.66 -5.02 9.59
C ILE A 89 -1.61 -4.53 10.58
N LEU A 90 -2.04 -4.17 11.79
CA LEU A 90 -1.19 -3.77 12.90
C LEU A 90 -0.98 -4.97 13.83
N THR A 91 0.28 -5.29 14.14
CA THR A 91 0.64 -6.19 15.24
C THR A 91 0.80 -5.37 16.51
N LEU A 92 -0.06 -5.62 17.49
CA LEU A 92 -0.04 -4.94 18.78
C LEU A 92 0.62 -5.80 19.85
N ASP A 93 1.40 -5.18 20.73
CA ASP A 93 1.84 -5.80 21.98
C ASP A 93 0.76 -5.74 23.07
N ALA A 94 1.07 -6.24 24.27
CA ALA A 94 0.14 -6.28 25.40
C ALA A 94 -0.25 -4.89 25.93
N ALA A 95 0.52 -3.84 25.62
CA ALA A 95 0.19 -2.46 25.95
C ALA A 95 -0.61 -1.75 24.84
N GLY A 96 -0.90 -2.46 23.74
CA GLY A 96 -1.58 -1.90 22.57
C GLY A 96 -0.66 -1.08 21.65
N LYS A 97 0.66 -1.12 21.87
CA LYS A 97 1.61 -0.42 21.00
C LYS A 97 1.77 -1.19 19.69
N VAL A 98 1.79 -0.45 18.58
CA VAL A 98 2.12 -1.02 17.27
C VAL A 98 3.60 -1.42 17.26
N THR A 99 3.85 -2.72 17.09
CA THR A 99 5.21 -3.29 16.99
C THR A 99 5.59 -3.63 15.55
N ARG A 100 4.58 -3.87 14.69
CA ARG A 100 4.76 -4.11 13.26
C ARG A 100 3.49 -3.71 12.51
N SER A 101 3.65 -3.34 11.25
CA SER A 101 2.55 -3.09 10.32
C SER A 101 2.81 -3.77 8.98
N THR A 102 1.77 -4.34 8.36
CA THR A 102 1.84 -4.92 7.01
C THR A 102 0.64 -4.44 6.19
N THR A 103 0.87 -3.95 4.98
CA THR A 103 -0.18 -3.48 4.07
C THR A 103 -0.45 -4.51 2.98
N ASP A 104 -1.67 -4.53 2.44
CA ASP A 104 -2.11 -5.41 1.35
C ASP A 104 -1.44 -5.09 0.02
N VAL A 105 -1.05 -3.85 -0.16
CA VAL A 105 -0.30 -3.36 -1.31
C VAL A 105 0.96 -2.60 -0.88
N GLU A 106 1.90 -2.45 -1.81
CA GLU A 106 3.08 -1.59 -1.66
C GLU A 106 2.88 -0.27 -2.40
N GLY A 107 3.51 0.81 -1.92
CA GLY A 107 3.47 2.13 -2.57
C GLY A 107 3.43 3.29 -1.60
N LYS A 108 3.47 4.52 -2.11
CA LYS A 108 3.61 5.74 -1.29
C LYS A 108 2.51 5.91 -0.25
N LYS A 109 1.25 5.60 -0.59
CA LYS A 109 0.11 5.64 0.34
C LYS A 109 0.25 4.60 1.45
N ALA A 110 0.63 3.37 1.10
CA ALA A 110 0.88 2.30 2.05
C ALA A 110 2.03 2.66 3.01
N ASP A 111 3.13 3.17 2.48
CA ASP A 111 4.30 3.62 3.26
C ASP A 111 3.94 4.74 4.24
N CYS A 112 3.15 5.72 3.77
CA CYS A 112 2.65 6.80 4.60
C CYS A 112 1.82 6.29 5.77
N PHE A 113 0.88 5.36 5.53
CA PHE A 113 0.09 4.78 6.62
C PHE A 113 0.94 3.95 7.58
N ARG A 114 1.92 3.18 7.09
CA ARG A 114 2.85 2.46 7.99
C ARG A 114 3.57 3.42 8.94
N GLN A 115 3.97 4.61 8.46
CA GLN A 115 4.59 5.64 9.29
C GLN A 115 3.58 6.29 10.25
N ALA A 116 2.37 6.62 9.79
CA ALA A 116 1.30 7.22 10.59
C ALA A 116 0.94 6.36 11.82
N TYR A 117 1.00 5.04 11.67
CA TYR A 117 0.71 4.07 12.73
C TYR A 117 1.95 3.58 13.50
N ALA A 118 3.18 3.89 13.07
CA ALA A 118 4.41 3.33 13.68
C ALA A 118 4.57 3.65 15.18
N SER A 119 4.07 4.80 15.63
CA SER A 119 4.08 5.23 17.04
C SER A 119 2.70 5.18 17.69
N ALA A 120 1.69 4.64 17.00
CA ALA A 120 0.35 4.54 17.56
C ALA A 120 0.32 3.54 18.71
N GLN A 121 -0.46 3.90 19.73
CA GLN A 121 -0.82 3.02 20.83
C GLN A 121 -2.34 3.00 20.90
N LEU A 122 -2.90 1.83 20.61
CA LEU A 122 -4.32 1.52 20.75
C LEU A 122 -4.58 1.08 22.21
N PRO A 123 -5.86 0.98 22.64
CA PRO A 123 -6.18 0.39 23.93
C PRO A 123 -5.53 -1.01 24.06
N PRO A 124 -5.15 -1.46 25.26
CA PRO A 124 -4.57 -2.79 25.43
C PRO A 124 -5.49 -3.92 24.91
N PRO A 125 -4.99 -4.85 24.09
CA PRO A 125 -5.77 -5.97 23.59
C PRO A 125 -5.99 -7.03 24.68
N PRO A 126 -6.98 -7.94 24.50
CA PRO A 126 -7.25 -9.02 25.45
C PRO A 126 -6.16 -10.10 25.52
N PHE A 127 -5.27 -10.15 24.54
CA PHE A 127 -4.09 -11.00 24.47
C PHE A 127 -3.09 -10.37 23.48
N ALA A 128 -1.84 -10.82 23.51
CA ALA A 128 -0.79 -10.36 22.61
C ALA A 128 0.05 -11.53 22.07
N PRO A 129 0.60 -11.44 20.84
CA PRO A 129 0.39 -10.35 19.88
C PRO A 129 -1.05 -10.34 19.35
N TYR A 130 -1.60 -9.15 19.14
CA TYR A 130 -2.93 -8.98 18.56
C TYR A 130 -2.81 -8.44 17.13
N GLN A 131 -3.55 -9.03 16.18
CA GLN A 131 -3.61 -8.54 14.81
C GLN A 131 -4.84 -7.66 14.63
N LYS A 132 -4.64 -6.42 14.18
CA LYS A 132 -5.73 -5.46 13.94
C LYS A 132 -5.72 -4.97 12.49
N PRO A 133 -6.59 -5.50 11.61
CA PRO A 133 -6.78 -4.95 10.28
C PRO A 133 -7.56 -3.63 10.34
N ILE A 134 -7.19 -2.67 9.50
CA ILE A 134 -7.90 -1.41 9.28
C ILE A 134 -7.92 -1.16 7.77
N ARG A 135 -9.11 -0.91 7.23
CA ARG A 135 -9.27 -0.49 5.83
C ARG A 135 -9.23 1.03 5.76
N LEU A 136 -8.29 1.53 4.97
CA LEU A 136 -7.98 2.95 4.83
C LEU A 136 -8.35 3.39 3.41
N ARG A 137 -9.20 4.42 3.32
CA ARG A 137 -9.73 4.93 2.05
C ARG A 137 -8.68 5.71 1.26
#